data_AF-A0A6N7WES6-F1
#
_entry.id   AF-A0A6N7WES6-F1
#
_cell.length_a   1.000
_cell.length_b   1.000
_cell.length_c   1.000
_cell.angle_alpha   90.00
_cell.angle_beta   90.00
_cell.angle_gamma   90.00
#
_symmetry.space_group_name_H-M   'P 1'
#
loop_
_entity.id
_entity.type
_entity.pdbx_description
1 polymer ?
#
loop_
_entity_poly.entity_id
_entity_poly.type
_entity_poly.pdbx_seq_one_letter_code
_entity_poly.pdbx_strand_id
1 'polypeptide(L)'
;MESKRTQEELTGILDRNTAWIENCDSKTSIILAGFGVIVGILLATDYASKFVSIFRYMINNVSFWSVVYLIFSVFVICLIFAGCVCWINVLFARINLNEFSDRGIKSDSLIFFSSIAKYNTLLSYKKHLEKCEIEQLNDDLISQIYICSIICDKKFKYYKRGLLLTSIGSLLFVTLFVIGLIIT
;
A
#
# COMPACT_ATOMS: atom_id res chain seq x y z
N MET A 1 -13.88 -38.27 3.54
CA MET A 1 -13.08 -37.76 4.69
C MET A 1 -11.83 -37.03 4.19
N GLU A 2 -11.15 -37.58 3.18
CA GLU A 2 -9.97 -36.99 2.53
C GLU A 2 -10.25 -35.63 1.86
N SER A 3 -11.32 -35.49 1.06
CA SER A 3 -11.63 -34.20 0.40
C SER A 3 -11.97 -33.06 1.37
N LYS A 4 -12.53 -33.39 2.55
CA LYS A 4 -12.85 -32.41 3.59
C LYS A 4 -11.58 -31.87 4.26
N ARG A 5 -10.59 -32.75 4.49
CA ARG A 5 -9.27 -32.38 5.01
C ARG A 5 -8.53 -31.46 4.01
N THR A 6 -8.59 -31.75 2.71
CA THR A 6 -8.02 -30.89 1.66
C THR A 6 -8.69 -29.51 1.61
N GLN A 7 -10.01 -29.43 1.78
CA GLN A 7 -10.71 -28.14 1.80
C GLN A 7 -10.35 -27.29 3.03
N GLU A 8 -10.20 -27.92 4.20
CA GLU A 8 -9.71 -27.25 5.41
C GLU A 8 -8.29 -26.70 5.21
N GLU A 9 -7.40 -27.46 4.57
CA GLU A 9 -6.04 -27.01 4.23
C GLU A 9 -6.04 -25.81 3.28
N LEU A 10 -6.85 -25.85 2.19
CA LEU A 10 -6.99 -24.74 1.25
C LEU A 10 -7.52 -23.49 1.93
N THR A 11 -8.55 -23.64 2.78
CA THR A 11 -9.11 -22.52 3.55
C THR A 11 -8.05 -21.92 4.48
N GLY A 12 -7.25 -22.75 5.15
CA GLY A 12 -6.15 -22.28 6.01
C GLY A 12 -5.07 -21.52 5.23
N ILE A 13 -4.76 -21.91 3.99
CA ILE A 13 -3.83 -21.15 3.13
C ILE A 13 -4.44 -19.80 2.73
N LEU A 14 -5.72 -19.78 2.37
CA LEU A 14 -6.44 -18.54 2.02
C LEU A 14 -6.46 -17.57 3.20
N ASP A 15 -6.85 -18.04 4.38
CA ASP A 15 -6.89 -17.25 5.62
C ASP A 15 -5.53 -16.67 5.95
N ARG A 16 -4.45 -17.47 5.80
CA ARG A 16 -3.09 -16.98 6.01
C ARG A 16 -2.73 -15.86 5.04
N ASN A 17 -3.06 -15.97 3.75
CA ASN A 17 -2.80 -14.90 2.78
C ASN A 17 -3.59 -13.62 3.10
N THR A 18 -4.87 -13.76 3.47
CA THR A 18 -5.70 -12.63 3.90
C THR A 18 -5.12 -11.96 5.15
N ALA A 19 -4.68 -12.74 6.14
CA ALA A 19 -4.02 -12.21 7.34
C ALA A 19 -2.71 -11.47 7.01
N TRP A 20 -1.93 -11.92 6.02
CA TRP A 20 -0.74 -11.19 5.56
C TRP A 20 -1.10 -9.84 4.91
N ILE A 21 -2.19 -9.79 4.14
CA ILE A 21 -2.70 -8.55 3.55
C ILE A 21 -3.12 -7.58 4.67
N GLU A 22 -3.94 -8.04 5.62
CA GLU A 22 -4.39 -7.23 6.76
C GLU A 22 -3.22 -6.71 7.59
N ASN A 23 -2.21 -7.54 7.82
CA ASN A 23 -0.99 -7.13 8.52
C ASN A 23 -0.24 -6.03 7.75
N CYS A 24 -0.09 -6.17 6.43
CA CYS A 24 0.54 -5.16 5.59
C CYS A 24 -0.22 -3.82 5.65
N ASP A 25 -1.55 -3.87 5.56
CA ASP A 25 -2.42 -2.69 5.61
C ASP A 25 -2.38 -2.01 6.98
N SER A 26 -2.40 -2.80 8.05
CA SER A 26 -2.27 -2.31 9.43
C SER A 26 -0.93 -1.63 9.66
N LYS A 27 0.19 -2.27 9.30
CA LYS A 27 1.52 -1.67 9.41
C LYS A 27 1.63 -0.37 8.62
N THR A 28 1.09 -0.34 7.41
CA THR A 28 1.11 0.86 6.56
C THR A 28 0.29 1.99 7.17
N SER A 29 -0.89 1.68 7.71
CA SER A 29 -1.78 2.65 8.37
C SER A 29 -1.12 3.25 9.61
N ILE A 30 -0.49 2.42 10.45
CA ILE A 30 0.25 2.86 11.64
C ILE A 30 1.39 3.81 11.24
N ILE A 31 2.15 3.46 10.21
CA ILE A 31 3.27 4.30 9.74
C ILE A 31 2.76 5.63 9.19
N LEU A 32 1.71 5.63 8.36
CA LEU A 32 1.11 6.86 7.83
C LEU A 32 0.58 7.77 8.95
N ALA A 33 -0.09 7.20 9.95
CA ALA A 33 -0.57 7.95 11.10
C ALA A 33 0.59 8.57 11.89
N GLY A 34 1.64 7.80 12.18
CA GLY A 34 2.85 8.30 12.84
C GLY A 34 3.54 9.40 12.03
N PHE A 35 3.62 9.25 10.72
CA PHE A 35 4.17 10.26 9.82
C PHE A 35 3.33 11.55 9.84
N GLY A 36 2.01 11.43 9.82
CA GLY A 36 1.09 12.57 9.94
C GLY A 36 1.25 13.33 11.26
N VAL A 37 1.42 12.63 12.38
CA VAL A 37 1.70 13.24 13.68
C VAL A 37 3.02 14.02 13.66
N ILE A 38 4.10 13.43 13.14
CA ILE A 38 5.41 14.09 13.05
C ILE A 38 5.31 15.36 12.19
N VAL A 39 4.69 15.26 11.01
CA VAL A 39 4.47 16.43 10.13
C VAL A 39 3.63 17.50 10.83
N GLY A 40 2.58 17.10 11.54
CA GLY A 40 1.75 18.02 12.32
C GLY A 40 2.55 18.79 13.37
N ILE A 41 3.42 18.10 14.12
CA ILE A 41 4.31 18.74 15.11
C ILE A 41 5.29 19.70 14.42
N LEU A 42 5.90 19.29 13.31
CA LEU A 42 6.84 20.14 12.55
C LEU A 42 6.18 21.43 12.04
N LEU A 43 4.90 21.36 11.66
CA LEU A 43 4.12 22.52 11.20
C LEU A 43 3.64 23.41 12.34
N ALA A 44 3.29 22.83 13.50
CA ALA A 44 2.78 23.58 14.65
C ALA A 44 3.87 24.32 15.43
N THR A 45 5.12 23.89 15.31
CA THR A 45 6.28 24.47 16.00
C THR A 45 7.00 25.48 15.12
N ASP A 46 7.89 26.28 15.72
CA ASP A 46 8.69 27.27 15.00
C ASP A 46 9.64 26.64 13.94
N TYR A 47 9.76 25.32 13.87
CA TYR A 47 10.54 24.64 12.82
C TYR A 47 10.06 24.99 11.41
N ALA A 48 8.75 25.11 11.18
CA ALA A 48 8.23 25.54 9.89
C ALA A 48 8.68 26.97 9.53
N SER A 49 8.69 27.87 10.51
CA SER A 49 9.16 29.25 10.29
C SER A 49 10.66 29.30 9.97
N LYS A 50 11.48 28.49 10.66
CA LYS A 50 12.92 28.35 10.39
C LYS A 50 13.20 27.77 9.00
N PHE A 51 12.40 26.78 8.59
CA PHE A 51 12.50 26.22 7.26
C PHE A 51 12.22 27.29 6.19
N VAL A 52 11.16 28.09 6.37
CA VAL A 52 10.84 29.20 5.46
C VAL A 52 11.94 30.27 5.46
N SER A 53 12.54 30.59 6.61
CA SER A 53 13.63 31.58 6.66
C SER A 53 14.88 31.11 5.91
N ILE A 54 15.24 29.82 6.02
CA ILE A 54 16.35 29.21 5.26
C ILE A 54 16.09 29.36 3.75
N PHE A 55 14.89 28.99 3.29
CA PHE A 55 14.53 29.12 1.87
C PHE A 55 14.57 30.56 1.39
N ARG A 56 14.04 31.50 2.18
CA ARG A 56 14.09 32.94 1.86
C ARG A 56 15.53 33.45 1.77
N TYR A 57 16.39 33.06 2.70
CA TYR A 57 17.81 33.42 2.66
C TYR A 57 18.49 32.90 1.39
N MET A 58 18.25 31.63 1.03
CA MET A 58 18.85 31.02 -0.16
C MET A 58 18.36 31.65 -1.47
N ILE A 59 17.09 32.07 -1.52
CA ILE A 59 16.50 32.78 -2.66
C ILE A 59 17.03 34.22 -2.76
N ASN A 60 17.22 34.91 -1.63
CA ASN A 60 17.70 36.30 -1.65
C ASN A 60 19.21 36.39 -1.91
N ASN A 61 19.99 35.40 -1.45
CA ASN A 61 21.43 35.32 -1.68
C ASN A 61 21.73 34.31 -2.81
N VAL A 62 21.31 34.66 -4.02
CA VAL A 62 21.48 33.78 -5.20
C VAL A 62 22.95 33.57 -5.49
N SER A 63 23.39 32.33 -5.31
CA SER A 63 24.71 31.83 -5.67
C SER A 63 24.54 30.45 -6.31
N PHE A 64 25.57 29.96 -7.01
CA PHE A 64 25.53 28.61 -7.57
C PHE A 64 25.13 27.55 -6.52
N TRP A 65 25.69 27.65 -5.31
CA TRP A 65 25.42 26.72 -4.22
C TRP A 65 24.00 26.84 -3.65
N SER A 66 23.43 28.05 -3.59
CA SER A 66 22.04 28.21 -3.12
C SER A 66 21.04 27.64 -4.13
N VAL A 67 21.29 27.77 -5.43
CA VAL A 67 20.48 27.13 -6.47
C VAL A 67 20.55 25.60 -6.37
N VAL A 68 21.75 25.03 -6.21
CA VAL A 68 21.93 23.57 -6.02
C VAL A 68 21.17 23.09 -4.79
N TYR A 69 21.28 23.80 -3.66
CA TYR A 69 20.57 23.47 -2.42
C TYR A 69 19.05 23.46 -2.62
N LEU A 70 18.49 24.47 -3.29
CA LEU A 70 17.04 24.57 -3.53
C LEU A 70 16.54 23.41 -4.43
N ILE A 71 17.23 23.11 -5.52
CA ILE A 71 16.88 22.00 -6.42
C ILE A 71 16.89 20.67 -5.65
N PHE A 72 17.96 20.44 -4.88
CA PHE A 72 18.10 19.23 -4.10
C PHE A 72 17.06 19.12 -2.98
N SER A 73 16.68 20.25 -2.37
CA SER A 73 15.61 20.29 -1.37
C SER A 73 14.25 19.92 -1.96
N VAL A 74 13.92 20.44 -3.15
CA VAL A 74 12.69 20.05 -3.88
C VAL A 74 12.71 18.56 -4.19
N PHE A 75 13.84 18.04 -4.68
CA PHE A 75 14.00 16.62 -4.96
C PHE A 75 13.74 15.74 -3.72
N VAL A 76 14.30 16.13 -2.56
CA VAL A 76 14.09 15.41 -1.29
C VAL A 76 12.63 15.43 -0.84
N ILE A 77 11.94 16.57 -0.95
CA ILE A 77 10.51 16.67 -0.64
C ILE A 77 9.70 15.75 -1.57
N CYS A 78 10.02 15.74 -2.87
CA CYS A 78 9.39 14.85 -3.83
C CYS A 78 9.62 13.36 -3.50
N LEU A 79 10.81 12.98 -3.02
CA LEU A 79 11.09 11.60 -2.58
C LEU A 79 10.20 11.17 -1.41
N ILE A 80 10.06 12.03 -0.39
CA ILE A 80 9.19 11.77 0.76
C ILE A 80 7.74 11.62 0.28
N PHE A 81 7.27 12.55 -0.55
CA PHE A 81 5.90 12.50 -1.08
C PHE A 81 5.65 11.25 -1.92
N ALA A 82 6.61 10.85 -2.77
CA ALA A 82 6.52 9.61 -3.53
C ALA A 82 6.45 8.37 -2.62
N GLY A 83 7.16 8.38 -1.50
CA GLY A 83 7.07 7.36 -0.45
C GLY A 83 5.68 7.27 0.18
N CYS A 84 5.09 8.42 0.54
CA CYS A 84 3.71 8.50 1.04
C CYS A 84 2.69 7.99 0.02
N VAL A 85 2.84 8.35 -1.26
CA VAL A 85 1.97 7.85 -2.34
C VAL A 85 2.10 6.32 -2.49
N CYS A 86 3.30 5.76 -2.35
CA CYS A 86 3.47 4.30 -2.33
C CYS A 86 2.69 3.64 -1.19
N TRP A 87 2.71 4.21 0.02
CA TRP A 87 1.92 3.69 1.15
C TRP A 87 0.42 3.86 0.95
N ILE A 88 -0.04 4.98 0.40
CA ILE A 88 -1.45 5.16 0.02
C ILE A 88 -1.88 4.07 -1.00
N ASN A 89 -1.02 3.74 -1.97
CA ASN A 89 -1.27 2.66 -2.92
C ASN A 89 -1.30 1.26 -2.28
N VAL A 90 -0.68 1.03 -1.12
CA VAL A 90 -0.85 -0.23 -0.36
C VAL A 90 -2.28 -0.34 0.14
N LEU A 91 -2.84 0.76 0.65
CA LEU A 91 -4.19 0.79 1.21
C LEU A 91 -5.27 0.73 0.13
N PHE A 92 -5.04 1.34 -1.03
CA PHE A 92 -5.97 1.25 -2.16
C PHE A 92 -5.84 -0.11 -2.86
N ALA A 93 -6.82 -0.99 -2.62
CA ALA A 93 -6.96 -2.24 -3.35
C ALA A 93 -7.40 -1.99 -4.80
N ARG A 94 -6.47 -2.08 -5.76
CA ARG A 94 -6.81 -2.22 -7.19
C ARG A 94 -6.77 -3.69 -7.56
N ILE A 95 -7.91 -4.37 -7.42
CA ILE A 95 -8.12 -5.68 -8.02
C ILE A 95 -8.98 -5.44 -9.25
N ASN A 96 -8.34 -5.33 -10.41
CA ASN A 96 -9.09 -5.38 -11.65
C ASN A 96 -9.25 -6.87 -11.97
N LEU A 97 -10.46 -7.44 -11.78
CA LEU A 97 -10.74 -8.84 -12.12
C LEU A 97 -10.44 -9.14 -13.60
N ASN A 98 -10.55 -8.11 -14.45
CA ASN A 98 -10.17 -8.17 -15.87
C ASN A 98 -8.65 -8.36 -16.09
N GLU A 99 -7.81 -8.12 -15.07
CA GLU A 99 -6.37 -8.43 -15.13
C GLU A 99 -6.11 -9.94 -14.98
N PHE A 100 -7.12 -10.70 -14.55
CA PHE A 100 -7.05 -12.13 -14.25
C PHE A 100 -7.88 -13.01 -15.19
N SER A 101 -8.74 -12.42 -16.03
CA SER A 101 -9.56 -13.16 -17.00
C SER A 101 -8.71 -13.96 -17.99
N ASP A 102 -7.54 -13.44 -18.35
CA ASP A 102 -6.61 -14.10 -19.30
C ASP A 102 -5.80 -15.24 -18.66
N ARG A 103 -5.89 -15.42 -17.33
CA ARG A 103 -5.12 -16.44 -16.58
C ARG A 103 -5.91 -17.70 -16.28
N GLY A 104 -7.06 -17.89 -16.94
CA GLY A 104 -7.93 -19.05 -16.74
C GLY A 104 -8.68 -19.05 -15.41
N ILE A 105 -8.74 -17.91 -14.72
CA ILE A 105 -9.44 -17.78 -13.44
C ILE A 105 -10.94 -17.56 -13.71
N LYS A 106 -11.79 -18.40 -13.11
CA LYS A 106 -13.25 -18.27 -13.22
C LYS A 106 -13.70 -16.90 -12.68
N SER A 107 -14.44 -16.15 -13.50
CA SER A 107 -15.08 -14.89 -13.10
C SER A 107 -16.23 -15.07 -12.11
N ASP A 108 -16.85 -16.25 -12.14
CA ASP A 108 -18.02 -16.60 -11.32
C ASP A 108 -17.62 -17.45 -10.12
N SER A 109 -16.76 -16.87 -9.28
CA SER A 109 -16.45 -17.44 -7.97
C SER A 109 -17.71 -17.50 -7.10
N LEU A 110 -17.94 -18.64 -6.47
CA LEU A 110 -19.01 -18.85 -5.50
C LEU A 110 -18.60 -18.42 -4.10
N ILE A 111 -17.31 -18.24 -3.84
CA ILE A 111 -16.80 -17.82 -2.53
C ILE A 111 -16.34 -16.36 -2.48
N PHE A 112 -16.06 -15.72 -3.62
CA PHE A 112 -15.65 -14.31 -3.66
C PHE A 112 -16.81 -13.37 -3.37
N PHE A 113 -16.67 -12.52 -2.36
CA PHE A 113 -17.75 -11.60 -1.94
C PHE A 113 -18.29 -10.73 -3.09
N SER A 114 -17.44 -10.24 -3.99
CA SER A 114 -17.89 -9.40 -5.11
C SER A 114 -18.66 -10.20 -6.16
N SER A 115 -18.32 -11.47 -6.38
CA SER A 115 -19.09 -12.36 -7.26
C SER A 115 -20.40 -12.80 -6.61
N ILE A 116 -20.41 -13.07 -5.30
CA ILE A 116 -21.63 -13.34 -4.52
C ILE A 116 -22.59 -12.14 -4.58
N ALA A 117 -22.07 -10.91 -4.48
CA ALA A 117 -22.88 -9.69 -4.54
C ALA A 117 -23.57 -9.45 -5.89
N LYS A 118 -23.16 -10.15 -6.97
CA LYS A 118 -23.83 -10.07 -8.29
C LYS A 118 -25.13 -10.87 -8.34
N TYR A 119 -25.40 -11.76 -7.37
CA TYR A 119 -26.65 -12.51 -7.34
C TYR A 119 -27.80 -11.63 -6.85
N ASN A 120 -28.89 -11.57 -7.63
CA ASN A 120 -30.07 -10.76 -7.30
C ASN A 120 -30.85 -11.26 -6.07
N THR A 121 -30.74 -12.54 -5.72
CA THR A 121 -31.43 -13.14 -4.57
C THR A 121 -30.59 -14.21 -3.88
N LEU A 122 -30.76 -14.35 -2.56
CA LEU A 122 -30.16 -15.43 -1.76
C LEU A 122 -30.53 -16.82 -2.31
N LEU A 123 -31.76 -16.99 -2.78
CA LEU A 123 -32.28 -18.25 -3.33
C LEU A 123 -31.53 -18.67 -4.60
N SER A 124 -31.21 -17.70 -5.47
CA SER A 124 -30.38 -17.92 -6.65
C SER A 124 -28.97 -18.36 -6.28
N TYR A 125 -28.33 -17.67 -5.33
CA TYR A 125 -26.99 -18.03 -4.85
C TYR A 125 -26.96 -19.42 -4.21
N LYS A 126 -27.90 -19.70 -3.31
CA LYS A 126 -28.03 -21.01 -2.64
C LYS A 126 -28.17 -22.15 -3.65
N LYS A 127 -29.00 -21.99 -4.68
CA LYS A 127 -29.20 -22.99 -5.73
C LYS A 127 -27.91 -23.26 -6.53
N HIS A 128 -27.09 -22.24 -6.76
CA HIS A 128 -25.78 -22.42 -7.41
C HIS A 128 -24.77 -23.10 -6.49
N LEU A 129 -24.77 -22.76 -5.20
CA LEU A 129 -23.90 -23.37 -4.20
C LEU A 129 -24.22 -24.86 -3.99
N GLU A 130 -25.50 -25.23 -3.92
CA GLU A 130 -25.96 -26.62 -3.76
C GLU A 130 -25.68 -27.49 -4.99
N LYS A 131 -25.58 -26.89 -6.17
CA LYS A 131 -25.21 -27.58 -7.42
C LYS A 131 -23.70 -27.70 -7.63
N CYS A 132 -22.91 -26.99 -6.84
CA CYS A 132 -21.46 -26.97 -6.96
C CYS A 132 -20.88 -28.29 -6.50
N GLU A 133 -20.03 -28.89 -7.33
CA GLU A 133 -19.27 -30.08 -6.93
C GLU A 133 -18.08 -29.68 -6.04
N ILE A 134 -17.61 -30.61 -5.20
CA ILE A 134 -16.47 -30.38 -4.30
C ILE A 134 -15.22 -29.98 -5.10
N GLU A 135 -14.99 -30.59 -6.26
CA GLU A 135 -13.88 -30.26 -7.17
C GLU A 135 -13.94 -28.77 -7.59
N GLN A 136 -15.12 -28.30 -7.97
CA GLN A 136 -15.34 -26.92 -8.42
C GLN A 136 -15.15 -25.91 -7.29
N LEU A 137 -15.53 -26.28 -6.06
CA LEU A 137 -15.29 -25.46 -4.88
C LEU A 137 -13.80 -25.37 -4.53
N ASN A 138 -13.07 -26.48 -4.66
CA ASN A 138 -11.62 -26.51 -4.46
C ASN A 138 -10.88 -25.65 -5.50
N ASP A 139 -11.28 -25.72 -6.76
CA ASP A 139 -10.73 -24.86 -7.83
C ASP A 139 -10.96 -23.36 -7.54
N ASP A 140 -12.12 -23.03 -7.00
CA ASP A 140 -12.46 -21.66 -6.60
C ASP A 140 -11.59 -21.19 -5.42
N LEU A 141 -11.38 -22.05 -4.41
CA LEU A 141 -10.45 -21.78 -3.30
C LEU A 141 -9.01 -21.57 -3.81
N ILE A 142 -8.53 -22.43 -4.71
CA ILE A 142 -7.19 -22.30 -5.30
C ILE A 142 -7.05 -20.98 -6.07
N SER A 143 -8.07 -20.62 -6.85
CA SER A 143 -8.13 -19.35 -7.57
C SER A 143 -8.00 -18.16 -6.63
N GLN A 144 -8.70 -18.19 -5.50
CA GLN A 144 -8.66 -17.13 -4.49
C GLN A 144 -7.34 -17.07 -3.74
N ILE A 145 -6.74 -18.22 -3.41
CA ILE A 145 -5.38 -18.28 -2.85
C ILE A 145 -4.40 -17.60 -3.81
N TYR A 146 -4.48 -17.91 -5.10
CA TYR A 146 -3.61 -17.31 -6.10
C TYR A 146 -3.81 -15.79 -6.21
N ILE A 147 -5.05 -15.32 -6.31
CA ILE A 147 -5.36 -13.89 -6.36
C ILE A 147 -4.86 -13.17 -5.10
N CYS A 148 -5.18 -13.67 -3.91
CA CYS A 148 -4.73 -13.10 -2.64
C CYS A 148 -3.20 -13.07 -2.55
N SER A 149 -2.51 -14.11 -3.03
CA SER A 149 -1.03 -14.13 -3.03
C SER A 149 -0.44 -13.01 -3.90
N ILE A 150 -1.02 -12.72 -5.07
CA ILE A 150 -0.59 -11.64 -5.96
C ILE A 150 -0.85 -10.28 -5.34
N ILE A 151 -2.02 -10.10 -4.72
CA ILE A 151 -2.37 -8.85 -4.03
C ILE A 151 -1.39 -8.61 -2.88
N CYS A 152 -1.13 -9.65 -2.08
CA CYS A 152 -0.18 -9.63 -0.98
C CYS A 152 1.22 -9.20 -1.48
N ASP A 153 1.76 -9.86 -2.50
CA ASP A 153 3.06 -9.50 -3.08
C ASP A 153 3.11 -8.05 -3.60
N LYS A 154 2.09 -7.60 -4.35
CA LYS A 154 2.00 -6.21 -4.83
C LYS A 154 2.00 -5.22 -3.65
N LYS A 155 1.20 -5.46 -2.62
CA LYS A 155 1.13 -4.61 -1.41
C LYS A 155 2.47 -4.55 -0.69
N PHE A 156 3.13 -5.68 -0.45
CA PHE A 156 4.44 -5.71 0.20
C PHE A 156 5.53 -5.00 -0.62
N LYS A 157 5.48 -5.05 -1.95
CA LYS A 157 6.39 -4.29 -2.83
C LYS A 157 6.22 -2.78 -2.67
N TYR A 158 4.98 -2.28 -2.69
CA TYR A 158 4.71 -0.86 -2.47
C TYR A 158 5.06 -0.44 -1.03
N TYR A 159 4.77 -1.27 -0.03
CA TYR A 159 5.16 -1.04 1.35
C TYR A 159 6.67 -0.86 1.50
N LYS A 160 7.46 -1.81 0.97
CA LYS A 160 8.93 -1.76 1.04
C LYS A 160 9.48 -0.57 0.27
N ARG A 161 8.93 -0.26 -0.91
CA ARG A 161 9.34 0.89 -1.71
C ARG A 161 9.03 2.21 -1.00
N GLY A 162 7.83 2.34 -0.42
CA GLY A 162 7.43 3.50 0.37
C GLY A 162 8.35 3.70 1.57
N LEU A 163 8.66 2.62 2.30
CA LEU A 163 9.58 2.66 3.44
C LEU A 163 10.98 3.14 3.04
N LEU A 164 11.52 2.62 1.94
CA LEU A 164 12.84 3.01 1.45
C LEU A 164 12.88 4.47 1.01
N LEU A 165 11.91 4.92 0.19
CA LEU A 165 11.85 6.30 -0.30
C LEU A 165 11.67 7.30 0.83
N THR A 166 10.73 7.05 1.74
CA THR A 166 10.47 7.95 2.88
C THR A 166 11.65 7.96 3.86
N SER A 167 12.30 6.81 4.12
CA SER A 167 13.46 6.76 5.01
C SER A 167 14.65 7.53 4.45
N ILE A 168 15.01 7.31 3.18
CA ILE A 168 16.10 8.04 2.52
C ILE A 168 15.76 9.53 2.43
N GLY A 169 14.55 9.87 2.01
CA GLY A 169 14.10 11.25 1.92
C GLY A 169 14.13 11.96 3.27
N SER A 170 13.69 11.31 4.35
CA SER A 170 13.71 11.89 5.70
C SER A 170 15.14 12.14 6.19
N LEU A 171 16.06 11.20 5.95
CA LEU A 171 17.47 11.36 6.32
C LEU A 171 18.09 12.56 5.58
N LEU A 172 17.91 12.62 4.27
CA LEU A 172 18.41 13.73 3.45
C LEU A 172 17.79 15.07 3.85
N PHE A 173 16.49 15.09 4.20
CA PHE A 173 15.80 16.28 4.66
C PHE A 173 16.42 16.83 5.94
N VAL A 174 16.67 15.97 6.93
CA VAL A 174 17.32 16.36 8.18
C VAL A 174 18.73 16.91 7.91
N THR A 175 19.52 16.25 7.06
CA THR A 175 20.85 16.72 6.68
C THR A 175 20.79 18.11 6.03
N LEU A 176 19.88 18.33 5.09
CA LEU A 176 19.72 19.63 4.44
C LEU A 176 19.25 20.71 5.40
N PHE A 177 18.36 20.36 6.33
CA PHE A 177 17.89 21.30 7.33
C PHE A 177 19.03 21.77 8.23
N VAL A 178 19.86 20.84 8.72
CA VAL A 178 21.05 21.17 9.54
C VAL A 178 22.05 22.03 8.75
N ILE A 179 22.33 21.68 7.49
CA ILE A 179 23.19 22.50 6.62
C ILE A 179 22.61 23.91 6.45
N GLY A 180 21.30 24.01 6.22
CA GLY A 180 20.59 25.28 6.10
C GLY A 180 20.77 26.16 7.33
N LEU A 181 20.58 25.58 8.52
CA LEU A 181 20.79 26.27 9.81
C LEU A 181 22.23 26.74 10.06
N ILE A 182 23.23 26.10 9.45
CA ILE A 182 24.64 26.50 9.58
C ILE A 182 24.97 27.65 8.62
N ILE A 183 24.32 27.68 7.45
CA ILE A 183 24.57 28.65 6.39
C ILE A 183 23.83 29.98 6.62
N THR A 184 22.64 29.92 7.25
CA THR A 184 21.82 31.10 7.60
C THR A 184 22.07 31.61 8.99
#